data_AF-A0A9P4TAQ4-F1
#
_entry.id   AF-A0A9P4TAQ4-F1
#
_cell.length_a   1.000
_cell.length_b   1.000
_cell.length_c   1.000
_cell.angle_alpha   90.00
_cell.angle_beta   90.00
_cell.angle_gamma   90.00
#
_symmetry.space_group_name_H-M   'P 1'
#
loop_
_entity.id
_entity.type
_entity.pdbx_description
1 polymer ?
#
loop_
_entity_poly.entity_id
_entity_poly.type
_entity_poly.pdbx_seq_one_letter_code
_entity_poly.pdbx_strand_id
1 'polypeptide(L)'
;MLKKPLTTMEKYISVPTSDTSSSEGLLSKDKRNSIDTDSIEDFSTQHKPRSWYRRNERTLITGIVVFLANMTICVVYTHWLTSQYSHFKPTYPWSPAREAVRYEQREWDLVHIHLGNGSMNPEKPGHFNGPPTPELTAEWKKLLQHQNFRLQKDEYGPFADDDKLVQLADKSGYMATVAVYHGLHCTKRLHHYLYQAEYYPDMTEEDKQRLTFHAEHCIDWLRQYIQCNADTTIIPYFWGDNQGSPLATDKAKHTCVAWEPLEHWAAERSFDAFTPGLLVHPSYGKLFGDDYKGDPLGIVAENYPLSGQHGAVAHALSKGCKYDSMGAAWLPDYCRDDELTATFARSGTEPDGSWPYYADANGTQKLSVEEIASIGKGNFYATRYWHVAHCLFYWEKYVRMRDTDKVMEARFDRAKHTQHCRKLALRRDVDPDLLIAVEVVMNSRIDDLGHEGHGGHGEHEEHD
;
A
#
# COMPACT_ATOMS: atom_id res chain seq x y z
N MET A 1 49.03 -40.50 -25.38
CA MET A 1 49.75 -41.66 -24.81
C MET A 1 49.27 -41.84 -23.38
N LEU A 2 48.85 -42.97 -22.85
CA LEU A 2 48.73 -44.36 -23.29
C LEU A 2 47.70 -45.03 -22.34
N LYS A 3 46.75 -45.77 -22.95
CA LYS A 3 46.17 -47.09 -22.58
C LYS A 3 45.49 -47.24 -21.18
N LYS A 4 44.17 -47.47 -21.02
CA LYS A 4 43.25 -48.59 -21.44
C LYS A 4 43.76 -50.00 -21.05
N PRO A 5 42.93 -51.08 -20.93
CA PRO A 5 41.46 -51.24 -21.11
C PRO A 5 40.81 -52.17 -20.03
N LEU A 6 39.49 -52.42 -20.04
CA LEU A 6 38.78 -53.59 -20.64
C LEU A 6 37.26 -53.27 -20.66
N THR A 7 36.50 -53.12 -21.77
CA THR A 7 36.00 -54.09 -22.80
C THR A 7 35.31 -55.31 -22.19
N THR A 8 34.10 -55.73 -22.54
CA THR A 8 33.41 -55.93 -23.86
C THR A 8 31.93 -56.25 -23.52
N MET A 9 30.88 -56.13 -24.34
CA MET A 9 30.74 -56.38 -25.77
C MET A 9 29.43 -55.76 -26.30
N GLU A 10 29.54 -55.17 -27.48
CA GLU A 10 28.48 -54.67 -28.35
C GLU A 10 27.96 -55.84 -29.23
N LYS A 11 26.75 -55.71 -29.78
CA LYS A 11 26.51 -55.55 -31.25
C LYS A 11 25.33 -56.36 -31.85
N TYR A 12 24.36 -55.57 -32.33
CA TYR A 12 23.66 -55.61 -33.62
C TYR A 12 22.80 -56.82 -34.04
N ILE A 13 21.56 -56.46 -34.35
CA ILE A 13 20.62 -57.12 -35.25
C ILE A 13 21.15 -57.00 -36.68
N SER A 14 21.22 -58.13 -37.39
CA SER A 14 21.41 -58.23 -38.82
C SER A 14 20.12 -58.69 -39.49
N VAL A 15 19.79 -58.06 -40.62
CA VAL A 15 18.97 -58.65 -41.70
C VAL A 15 19.79 -58.44 -42.96
N PRO A 16 20.02 -59.49 -43.77
CA PRO A 16 19.47 -59.47 -45.13
C PRO A 16 18.93 -60.82 -45.62
N THR A 17 18.19 -60.68 -46.72
CA THR A 17 17.36 -61.60 -47.52
C THR A 17 18.11 -62.61 -48.41
N SER A 18 17.32 -63.53 -49.01
CA SER A 18 17.57 -64.45 -50.15
C SER A 18 18.33 -65.74 -49.78
N ASP A 19 18.03 -66.96 -50.27
CA ASP A 19 17.48 -67.36 -51.56
C ASP A 19 16.98 -68.83 -51.58
N THR A 20 16.08 -69.12 -52.55
CA THR A 20 15.90 -70.35 -53.34
C THR A 20 15.64 -71.76 -52.75
N SER A 21 14.45 -72.27 -53.11
CA SER A 21 14.15 -73.51 -53.88
C SER A 21 14.53 -74.92 -53.38
N SER A 22 13.52 -75.78 -53.24
CA SER A 22 13.40 -77.13 -53.85
C SER A 22 12.01 -77.69 -53.50
N SER A 23 11.03 -77.62 -54.41
CA SER A 23 10.66 -78.63 -55.42
C SER A 23 10.28 -80.02 -54.88
N GLU A 24 8.97 -80.30 -55.02
CA GLU A 24 8.36 -81.59 -55.39
C GLU A 24 8.38 -82.71 -54.32
N GLY A 25 7.32 -83.48 -54.08
CA GLY A 25 5.99 -83.59 -54.67
C GLY A 25 5.32 -84.80 -54.03
N LEU A 26 3.99 -84.90 -54.10
CA LEU A 26 3.25 -86.12 -54.44
C LEU A 26 1.74 -85.88 -54.34
N LEU A 27 1.13 -85.93 -55.53
CA LEU A 27 -0.29 -86.02 -55.83
C LEU A 27 -0.85 -87.39 -55.43
N SER A 28 -2.12 -87.45 -55.00
CA SER A 28 -3.25 -87.99 -55.80
C SER A 28 -4.50 -88.07 -54.90
N LYS A 29 -5.58 -87.34 -55.22
CA LYS A 29 -6.78 -87.84 -55.94
C LYS A 29 -7.38 -89.12 -55.33
N ASP A 30 -8.59 -89.03 -54.78
CA ASP A 30 -9.75 -89.50 -55.53
C ASP A 30 -11.11 -89.02 -54.98
N LYS A 31 -12.07 -88.97 -55.91
CA LYS A 31 -13.47 -88.52 -55.74
C LYS A 31 -14.39 -89.70 -55.42
N ARG A 32 -15.44 -89.40 -54.64
CA ARG A 32 -16.81 -89.97 -54.66
C ARG A 32 -17.00 -91.42 -54.19
N ASN A 33 -17.75 -91.59 -53.09
CA ASN A 33 -19.15 -92.09 -53.09
C ASN A 33 -19.65 -92.48 -51.68
N SER A 34 -20.98 -92.41 -51.53
CA SER A 34 -21.83 -93.30 -50.71
C SER A 34 -21.94 -93.09 -49.20
N ILE A 35 -23.12 -92.61 -48.79
CA ILE A 35 -24.08 -93.26 -47.86
C ILE A 35 -23.46 -94.33 -46.94
N ASP A 36 -23.48 -94.12 -45.62
CA ASP A 36 -24.44 -94.79 -44.73
C ASP A 36 -24.43 -94.28 -43.29
N THR A 37 -25.48 -94.70 -42.59
CA THR A 37 -26.00 -94.46 -41.25
C THR A 37 -25.08 -94.64 -40.02
N ASP A 38 -25.62 -94.10 -38.92
CA ASP A 38 -25.51 -94.51 -37.51
C ASP A 38 -24.43 -93.92 -36.58
N SER A 39 -24.97 -93.27 -35.55
CA SER A 39 -24.54 -93.17 -34.15
C SER A 39 -23.06 -93.28 -33.79
N ILE A 40 -22.51 -92.25 -33.14
CA ILE A 40 -22.01 -92.27 -31.75
C ILE A 40 -21.45 -90.86 -31.42
N GLU A 41 -21.71 -90.41 -30.20
CA GLU A 41 -21.41 -89.08 -29.66
C GLU A 41 -19.92 -88.80 -29.45
N ASP A 42 -19.60 -87.50 -29.52
CA ASP A 42 -18.76 -86.72 -28.58
C ASP A 42 -17.43 -86.11 -29.11
N PHE A 43 -17.23 -84.85 -28.67
CA PHE A 43 -16.06 -83.96 -28.77
C PHE A 43 -15.57 -83.41 -30.13
N SER A 44 -16.05 -82.21 -30.49
CA SER A 44 -15.11 -81.08 -30.65
C SER A 44 -15.79 -79.75 -30.30
N THR A 45 -15.29 -79.12 -29.24
CA THR A 45 -15.65 -77.77 -28.81
C THR A 45 -15.22 -76.75 -29.87
N GLN A 46 -16.18 -76.10 -30.53
CA GLN A 46 -15.89 -74.89 -31.30
C GLN A 46 -15.40 -73.79 -30.34
N HIS A 47 -14.07 -73.59 -30.26
CA HIS A 47 -13.51 -72.40 -29.64
C HIS A 47 -13.93 -71.16 -30.44
N LYS A 48 -14.98 -70.45 -29.98
CA LYS A 48 -15.28 -69.10 -30.46
C LYS A 48 -14.03 -68.24 -30.27
N PRO A 49 -13.49 -67.58 -31.31
CA PRO A 49 -12.31 -66.74 -31.17
C PRO A 49 -12.65 -65.61 -30.17
N ARG A 50 -11.92 -65.55 -29.05
CA ARG A 50 -12.06 -64.47 -28.07
C ARG A 50 -11.96 -63.11 -28.78
N SER A 51 -12.91 -62.20 -28.51
CA SER A 51 -12.94 -60.82 -29.01
C SER A 51 -11.56 -60.17 -28.89
N TRP A 52 -11.15 -59.38 -29.90
CA TRP A 52 -9.88 -58.65 -29.92
C TRP A 52 -9.65 -57.86 -28.62
N TYR A 53 -10.71 -57.26 -28.08
CA TYR A 53 -10.69 -56.54 -26.82
C TYR A 53 -10.34 -57.45 -25.63
N ARG A 54 -10.91 -58.66 -25.55
CA ARG A 54 -10.56 -59.64 -24.49
C ARG A 54 -9.17 -60.23 -24.62
N ARG A 55 -8.60 -60.26 -25.84
CA ARG A 55 -7.20 -60.70 -26.05
C ARG A 55 -6.20 -59.63 -25.63
N ASN A 56 -6.54 -58.37 -25.88
CA ASN A 56 -5.67 -57.22 -25.62
C ASN A 56 -6.04 -56.45 -24.34
N GLU A 57 -6.98 -56.96 -23.54
CA GLU A 57 -7.50 -56.32 -22.32
C GLU A 57 -6.38 -55.92 -21.38
N ARG A 58 -5.40 -56.81 -21.17
CA ARG A 58 -4.24 -56.52 -20.33
C ARG A 58 -3.39 -55.37 -20.88
N THR A 59 -3.12 -55.36 -22.18
CA THR A 59 -2.35 -54.29 -22.83
C THR A 59 -3.08 -52.95 -22.79
N LEU A 60 -4.40 -52.94 -22.96
CA LEU A 60 -5.23 -51.74 -22.85
C LEU A 60 -5.25 -51.21 -21.42
N ILE A 61 -5.44 -52.08 -20.43
CA ILE A 61 -5.38 -51.71 -19.01
C ILE A 61 -3.99 -51.15 -18.66
N THR A 62 -2.91 -51.82 -19.07
CA THR A 62 -1.54 -51.33 -18.85
C THR A 62 -1.32 -49.98 -19.53
N GLY A 63 -1.80 -49.79 -20.77
CA GLY A 63 -1.71 -48.51 -21.48
C GLY A 63 -2.45 -47.38 -20.76
N ILE A 64 -3.66 -47.65 -20.25
CA ILE A 64 -4.44 -46.70 -19.46
C ILE A 64 -3.72 -46.36 -18.15
N VAL A 65 -3.19 -47.37 -17.44
CA VAL A 65 -2.46 -47.16 -16.18
C VAL A 65 -1.21 -46.30 -16.41
N VAL A 66 -0.44 -46.58 -17.47
CA VAL A 66 0.75 -45.78 -17.81
C VAL A 66 0.35 -44.36 -18.22
N PHE A 67 -0.72 -44.18 -18.99
CA PHE A 67 -1.23 -42.86 -19.37
C PHE A 67 -1.66 -42.05 -18.14
N LEU A 68 -2.45 -42.64 -17.25
CA LEU A 68 -2.89 -42.00 -16.01
C LEU A 68 -1.71 -41.65 -15.11
N ALA A 69 -0.72 -42.55 -14.98
CA ALA A 69 0.49 -42.28 -14.22
C ALA A 69 1.28 -41.09 -14.79
N ASN A 70 1.44 -41.01 -16.11
CA ASN A 70 2.11 -39.88 -16.75
C ASN A 70 1.32 -38.57 -16.59
N MET A 71 -0.01 -38.60 -16.68
CA MET A 71 -0.86 -37.44 -16.41
C MET A 71 -0.74 -36.98 -14.96
N THR A 72 -0.73 -37.90 -13.99
CA THR A 72 -0.50 -37.56 -12.58
C THR A 72 0.88 -36.95 -12.39
N ILE A 73 1.93 -37.51 -13.00
CA ILE A 73 3.29 -36.94 -12.94
C ILE A 73 3.32 -35.54 -13.55
N CYS A 74 2.70 -35.32 -14.72
CA CYS A 74 2.61 -34.00 -15.33
C CYS A 74 1.87 -33.01 -14.43
N VAL A 75 0.73 -33.38 -13.84
CA VAL A 75 -0.03 -32.51 -12.92
C VAL A 75 0.79 -32.19 -11.67
N VAL A 76 1.42 -33.20 -11.06
CA VAL A 76 2.27 -33.01 -9.87
C VAL A 76 3.48 -32.14 -10.21
N TYR A 77 4.13 -32.36 -11.35
CA TYR A 77 5.27 -31.57 -11.79
C TYR A 77 4.87 -30.13 -12.13
N THR A 78 3.74 -29.93 -12.79
CA THR A 78 3.21 -28.58 -13.09
C THR A 78 2.83 -27.87 -11.79
N HIS A 79 2.14 -28.56 -10.86
CA HIS A 79 1.81 -28.03 -9.55
C HIS A 79 3.08 -27.72 -8.74
N TRP A 80 4.08 -28.59 -8.77
CA TRP A 80 5.37 -28.38 -8.12
C TRP A 80 6.08 -27.17 -8.70
N LEU A 81 6.24 -27.08 -10.03
CA LEU A 81 6.80 -25.90 -10.70
C LEU A 81 6.01 -24.64 -10.33
N THR A 82 4.68 -24.65 -10.46
CA THR A 82 3.87 -23.50 -10.06
C THR A 82 4.00 -23.18 -8.59
N SER A 83 4.17 -24.16 -7.69
CA SER A 83 4.35 -23.92 -6.26
C SER A 83 5.71 -23.27 -5.96
N GLN A 84 6.78 -23.78 -6.58
CA GLN A 84 8.14 -23.22 -6.49
C GLN A 84 8.18 -21.79 -7.07
N TYR A 85 7.47 -21.53 -8.17
CA TYR A 85 7.36 -20.18 -8.76
C TYR A 85 6.27 -19.32 -8.10
N SER A 86 5.34 -19.89 -7.32
CA SER A 86 4.26 -19.15 -6.63
C SER A 86 4.72 -18.47 -5.35
N HIS A 87 5.82 -18.93 -4.75
CA HIS A 87 6.49 -18.21 -3.66
C HIS A 87 6.97 -16.80 -4.09
N PHE A 88 6.93 -16.50 -5.39
CA PHE A 88 7.23 -15.19 -5.99
C PHE A 88 6.01 -14.46 -6.57
N LYS A 89 4.77 -14.85 -6.23
CA LYS A 89 3.63 -13.96 -6.44
C LYS A 89 3.32 -13.25 -5.13
N PRO A 90 3.91 -12.08 -4.85
CA PRO A 90 3.29 -11.15 -3.93
C PRO A 90 1.81 -11.07 -4.25
N THR A 91 0.95 -11.17 -3.24
CA THR A 91 -0.41 -10.67 -3.33
C THR A 91 -0.31 -9.17 -3.55
N TYR A 92 -0.04 -8.77 -4.79
CA TYR A 92 0.10 -7.37 -5.15
C TYR A 92 -1.24 -6.67 -4.91
N PRO A 93 -1.22 -5.43 -4.38
CA PRO A 93 -2.40 -4.58 -4.38
C PRO A 93 -3.01 -4.52 -5.78
N TRP A 94 -4.34 -4.48 -5.83
CA TRP A 94 -5.07 -4.37 -7.09
C TRP A 94 -4.66 -3.09 -7.85
N SER A 95 -4.32 -3.22 -9.13
CA SER A 95 -4.09 -2.08 -10.03
C SER A 95 -4.31 -2.50 -11.49
N PRO A 96 -5.13 -1.75 -12.27
CA PRO A 96 -5.34 -2.03 -13.69
C PRO A 96 -4.08 -1.81 -14.54
N ALA A 97 -3.12 -1.00 -14.06
CA ALA A 97 -1.84 -0.76 -14.75
C ALA A 97 -0.94 -2.01 -14.83
N ARG A 98 -1.27 -3.06 -14.06
CA ARG A 98 -0.47 -4.29 -13.98
C ARG A 98 -0.29 -4.98 -15.32
N GLU A 99 -1.27 -4.88 -16.21
CA GLU A 99 -1.23 -5.49 -17.54
C GLU A 99 -0.13 -4.90 -18.43
N ALA A 100 0.25 -3.64 -18.17
CA ALA A 100 1.30 -2.92 -18.87
C ALA A 100 2.71 -3.18 -18.29
N VAL A 101 2.82 -3.71 -17.06
CA VAL A 101 4.11 -3.91 -16.40
C VAL A 101 4.93 -4.97 -17.12
N ARG A 102 6.12 -4.57 -17.59
CA ARG A 102 7.17 -5.45 -18.12
C ARG A 102 8.46 -5.14 -17.38
N TYR A 103 9.34 -6.13 -17.25
CA TYR A 103 10.62 -5.95 -16.57
C TYR A 103 11.76 -6.02 -17.57
N GLU A 104 12.78 -5.19 -17.34
CA GLU A 104 14.03 -5.16 -18.09
C GLU A 104 15.20 -4.99 -17.13
N GLN A 105 16.40 -5.37 -17.59
CA GLN A 105 17.63 -5.08 -16.86
C GLN A 105 18.30 -3.85 -17.45
N ARG A 106 18.65 -2.88 -16.60
CA ARG A 106 19.39 -1.68 -17.02
C ARG A 106 20.41 -1.26 -15.97
N GLU A 107 21.50 -0.68 -16.44
CA GLU A 107 22.46 0.03 -15.60
C GLU A 107 21.94 1.46 -15.41
N TRP A 108 22.17 2.04 -14.23
CA TRP A 108 21.75 3.42 -13.96
C TRP A 108 22.84 4.41 -14.33
N ASP A 109 22.44 5.51 -14.96
CA ASP A 109 23.31 6.64 -15.24
C ASP A 109 23.36 7.59 -14.03
N LEU A 110 24.30 7.32 -13.12
CA LEU A 110 24.54 8.10 -11.91
C LEU A 110 25.71 9.07 -12.06
N VAL A 111 26.06 9.47 -13.29
CA VAL A 111 27.13 10.46 -13.52
C VAL A 111 26.80 11.75 -12.76
N HIS A 112 27.78 12.28 -12.02
CA HIS A 112 27.60 13.47 -11.18
C HIS A 112 27.33 14.72 -12.03
N ILE A 113 26.38 15.55 -11.60
CA ILE A 113 26.02 16.82 -12.26
C ILE A 113 27.02 17.94 -11.97
N HIS A 114 27.65 17.91 -10.79
CA HIS A 114 28.72 18.84 -10.41
C HIS A 114 30.06 18.12 -10.38
N LEU A 115 31.10 18.76 -10.93
CA LEU A 115 32.49 18.35 -10.83
C LEU A 115 33.06 18.81 -9.47
N GLY A 116 34.20 18.25 -9.06
CA GLY A 116 34.84 18.58 -7.77
C GLY A 116 35.27 20.05 -7.61
N ASN A 117 35.33 20.80 -8.70
CA ASN A 117 35.58 22.25 -8.72
C ASN A 117 34.28 23.09 -8.63
N GLY A 118 33.11 22.45 -8.49
CA GLY A 118 31.80 23.08 -8.44
C GLY A 118 31.17 23.39 -9.81
N SER A 119 31.89 23.24 -10.93
CA SER A 119 31.32 23.48 -12.26
C SER A 119 30.39 22.35 -12.70
N MET A 120 29.49 22.65 -13.63
CA MET A 120 28.61 21.65 -14.24
C MET A 120 29.43 20.63 -15.05
N ASN A 121 29.01 19.36 -14.99
CA ASN A 121 29.62 18.30 -15.77
C ASN A 121 29.07 18.28 -17.21
N PRO A 122 29.86 18.60 -18.25
CA PRO A 122 29.40 18.63 -19.63
C PRO A 122 29.14 17.24 -20.23
N GLU A 123 29.68 16.19 -19.62
CA GLU A 123 29.55 14.81 -20.09
C GLU A 123 28.35 14.08 -19.48
N LYS A 124 27.61 14.71 -18.57
CA LYS A 124 26.45 14.08 -17.94
C LYS A 124 25.31 13.91 -18.96
N PRO A 125 24.85 12.67 -19.20
CA PRO A 125 23.65 12.43 -19.99
C PRO A 125 22.37 12.71 -19.17
N GLY A 126 21.36 13.32 -19.82
CA GLY A 126 20.03 13.54 -19.25
C GLY A 126 19.87 14.81 -18.39
N HIS A 127 18.60 15.19 -18.16
CA HIS A 127 18.18 16.45 -17.56
C HIS A 127 17.07 16.26 -16.52
N PHE A 128 17.35 15.66 -15.36
CA PHE A 128 16.41 15.64 -14.21
C PHE A 128 17.01 16.22 -12.92
N ASN A 129 18.26 16.69 -12.96
CA ASN A 129 18.97 17.29 -11.83
C ASN A 129 19.89 18.43 -12.28
N GLY A 130 20.36 19.24 -11.32
CA GLY A 130 21.11 20.47 -11.58
C GLY A 130 20.21 21.72 -11.56
N PRO A 131 20.77 22.92 -11.77
CA PRO A 131 20.03 24.18 -11.70
C PRO A 131 18.85 24.22 -12.69
N PRO A 132 17.79 24.99 -12.39
CA PRO A 132 16.63 25.11 -13.25
C PRO A 132 16.99 25.62 -14.65
N THR A 133 16.60 24.89 -15.70
CA THR A 133 16.67 25.36 -17.09
C THR A 133 15.33 25.11 -17.80
N PRO A 134 15.05 25.81 -18.92
CA PRO A 134 13.87 25.54 -19.74
C PRO A 134 13.79 24.09 -20.21
N GLU A 135 14.93 23.50 -20.58
CA GLU A 135 15.05 22.12 -21.06
C GLU A 135 14.70 21.13 -19.94
N LEU A 136 15.29 21.31 -18.75
CA LEU A 136 14.99 20.51 -17.55
C LEU A 136 13.49 20.59 -17.19
N THR A 137 12.91 21.78 -17.28
CA THR A 137 11.48 22.00 -17.02
C THR A 137 10.61 21.25 -18.03
N ALA A 138 11.00 21.24 -19.30
CA ALA A 138 10.30 20.52 -20.36
C ALA A 138 10.38 18.99 -20.18
N GLU A 139 11.53 18.45 -19.80
CA GLU A 139 11.69 17.01 -19.53
C GLU A 139 10.86 16.56 -18.32
N TRP A 140 10.88 17.31 -17.22
CA TRP A 140 9.99 17.04 -16.08
C TRP A 140 8.51 17.13 -16.44
N LYS A 141 8.13 18.08 -17.30
CA LYS A 141 6.74 18.21 -17.79
C LYS A 141 6.35 16.99 -18.61
N LYS A 142 7.21 16.56 -19.54
CA LYS A 142 7.01 15.40 -20.41
C LYS A 142 6.88 14.11 -19.59
N LEU A 143 7.73 13.91 -18.58
CA LEU A 143 7.71 12.70 -17.75
C LEU A 143 6.42 12.55 -16.92
N LEU A 144 5.84 13.67 -16.45
CA LEU A 144 4.65 13.69 -15.60
C LEU A 144 3.35 14.03 -16.34
N GLN A 145 3.38 14.17 -17.67
CA GLN A 145 2.24 14.67 -18.44
C GLN A 145 0.99 13.78 -18.33
N HIS A 146 1.17 12.46 -18.14
CA HIS A 146 0.09 11.48 -18.02
C HIS A 146 -0.12 10.96 -16.59
N GLN A 147 0.36 11.70 -15.58
CA GLN A 147 0.25 11.30 -14.18
C GLN A 147 -1.20 11.16 -13.67
N ASN A 148 -2.14 11.86 -14.30
CA ASN A 148 -3.57 11.83 -13.98
C ASN A 148 -4.33 11.15 -15.11
N PHE A 149 -5.06 10.09 -14.78
CA PHE A 149 -5.81 9.31 -15.75
C PHE A 149 -7.19 8.90 -15.21
N ARG A 150 -8.06 8.49 -16.11
CA ARG A 150 -9.43 8.05 -15.82
C ARG A 150 -9.46 6.56 -15.53
N LEU A 151 -10.21 6.19 -14.49
CA LEU A 151 -10.62 4.83 -14.21
C LEU A 151 -12.15 4.75 -14.06
N GLN A 152 -12.73 3.62 -14.42
CA GLN A 152 -14.10 3.26 -14.07
C GLN A 152 -14.18 2.84 -12.60
N LYS A 153 -15.39 2.91 -12.02
CA LYS A 153 -15.59 2.70 -10.58
C LYS A 153 -15.14 1.29 -10.13
N ASP A 154 -15.40 0.28 -10.94
CA ASP A 154 -15.00 -1.11 -10.70
C ASP A 154 -13.48 -1.33 -10.80
N GLU A 155 -12.76 -0.50 -11.55
CA GLU A 155 -11.31 -0.57 -11.69
C GLU A 155 -10.54 -0.14 -10.42
N TYR A 156 -11.20 0.52 -9.46
CA TYR A 156 -10.60 0.92 -8.17
C TYR A 156 -10.42 -0.24 -7.17
N GLY A 157 -10.95 -1.43 -7.48
CA GLY A 157 -10.84 -2.60 -6.62
C GLY A 157 -11.39 -2.34 -5.21
N PRO A 158 -10.56 -2.41 -4.15
CA PRO A 158 -11.04 -2.25 -2.77
C PRO A 158 -11.62 -0.87 -2.45
N PHE A 159 -11.36 0.14 -3.28
CA PHE A 159 -11.90 1.50 -3.10
C PHE A 159 -13.16 1.76 -3.92
N ALA A 160 -13.67 0.77 -4.67
CA ALA A 160 -14.81 0.96 -5.57
C ALA A 160 -16.07 1.47 -4.84
N ASP A 161 -16.26 1.15 -3.56
CA ASP A 161 -17.41 1.58 -2.77
C ASP A 161 -17.22 2.94 -2.06
N ASP A 162 -16.06 3.58 -2.19
CA ASP A 162 -15.80 4.89 -1.57
C ASP A 162 -16.56 5.99 -2.33
N ASP A 163 -17.42 6.73 -1.61
CA ASP A 163 -18.23 7.81 -2.16
C ASP A 163 -17.44 9.12 -2.35
N LYS A 164 -16.20 9.18 -1.84
CA LYS A 164 -15.30 10.33 -1.95
C LYS A 164 -14.41 10.29 -3.19
N LEU A 165 -14.48 9.22 -4.00
CA LEU A 165 -13.74 9.17 -5.26
C LEU A 165 -14.12 10.35 -6.15
N VAL A 166 -13.11 11.03 -6.70
CA VAL A 166 -13.31 12.23 -7.52
C VAL A 166 -13.84 11.83 -8.89
N GLN A 167 -15.17 11.88 -9.04
CA GLN A 167 -15.83 11.69 -10.34
C GLN A 167 -15.68 12.95 -11.19
N LEU A 168 -15.29 12.77 -12.46
CA LEU A 168 -15.24 13.87 -13.41
C LEU A 168 -16.64 14.41 -13.73
N ALA A 169 -16.75 15.71 -13.96
CA ALA A 169 -18.03 16.38 -14.18
C ALA A 169 -18.77 15.86 -15.43
N ASP A 170 -18.03 15.43 -16.45
CA ASP A 170 -18.53 14.85 -17.70
C ASP A 170 -18.99 13.38 -17.57
N LYS A 171 -18.85 12.79 -16.37
CA LYS A 171 -19.19 11.39 -16.07
C LYS A 171 -18.38 10.36 -16.88
N SER A 172 -17.26 10.75 -17.47
CA SER A 172 -16.37 9.85 -18.23
C SER A 172 -15.62 8.83 -17.36
N GLY A 173 -15.51 9.10 -16.06
CA GLY A 173 -14.86 8.22 -15.10
C GLY A 173 -14.48 8.96 -13.82
N TYR A 174 -13.55 8.37 -13.08
CA TYR A 174 -12.99 8.89 -11.84
C TYR A 174 -11.50 9.16 -12.00
N MET A 175 -11.01 10.20 -11.34
CA MET A 175 -9.61 10.61 -11.38
C MET A 175 -8.75 9.71 -10.51
N ALA A 176 -7.67 9.19 -11.08
CA ALA A 176 -6.68 8.39 -10.37
C ALA A 176 -5.24 8.77 -10.79
N THR A 177 -4.30 8.31 -9.97
CA THR A 177 -2.87 8.23 -10.30
C THR A 177 -2.33 6.89 -9.80
N VAL A 178 -1.21 6.42 -10.34
CA VAL A 178 -0.48 5.26 -9.79
C VAL A 178 0.72 5.72 -8.99
N ALA A 179 1.11 4.94 -7.98
CA ALA A 179 2.15 5.29 -7.02
C ALA A 179 3.47 5.76 -7.66
N VAL A 180 3.89 5.19 -8.79
CA VAL A 180 5.14 5.61 -9.45
C VAL A 180 5.11 7.07 -9.91
N TYR A 181 3.97 7.58 -10.42
CA TYR A 181 3.85 8.99 -10.79
C TYR A 181 3.86 9.91 -9.57
N HIS A 182 3.27 9.46 -8.45
CA HIS A 182 3.38 10.19 -7.19
C HIS A 182 4.83 10.23 -6.67
N GLY A 183 5.57 9.12 -6.78
CA GLY A 183 7.01 9.10 -6.47
C GLY A 183 7.82 10.05 -7.34
N LEU A 184 7.59 10.06 -8.66
CA LEU A 184 8.22 11.00 -9.59
C LEU A 184 7.84 12.46 -9.29
N HIS A 185 6.59 12.72 -8.90
CA HIS A 185 6.13 14.03 -8.43
C HIS A 185 6.93 14.45 -7.18
N CYS A 186 7.06 13.58 -6.17
CA CYS A 186 7.85 13.84 -4.97
C CYS A 186 9.32 14.14 -5.32
N THR A 187 9.94 13.38 -6.21
CA THR A 187 11.33 13.63 -6.66
C THR A 187 11.46 15.01 -7.31
N LYS A 188 10.53 15.39 -8.20
CA LYS A 188 10.50 16.73 -8.81
C LYS A 188 10.31 17.83 -7.75
N ARG A 189 9.42 17.62 -6.77
CA ARG A 189 9.17 18.59 -5.70
C ARG A 189 10.40 18.79 -4.80
N LEU A 190 11.16 17.73 -4.52
CA LEU A 190 12.44 17.85 -3.81
C LEU A 190 13.48 18.62 -4.62
N HIS A 191 13.52 18.44 -5.94
CA HIS A 191 14.36 19.28 -6.81
C HIS A 191 13.95 20.77 -6.71
N HIS A 192 12.65 21.06 -6.76
CA HIS A 192 12.16 22.43 -6.54
C HIS A 192 12.50 22.97 -5.15
N TYR A 193 12.52 22.13 -4.10
CA TYR A 193 12.94 22.52 -2.75
C TYR A 193 14.44 22.89 -2.71
N LEU A 194 15.30 22.12 -3.39
CA LEU A 194 16.74 22.41 -3.49
C LEU A 194 17.02 23.74 -4.18
N TYR A 195 16.22 24.11 -5.19
CA TYR A 195 16.32 25.37 -5.95
C TYR A 195 15.15 26.32 -5.67
N GLN A 196 14.71 26.36 -4.42
CA GLN A 196 13.51 27.11 -4.03
C GLN A 196 13.63 28.61 -4.28
N ALA A 197 14.84 29.17 -4.21
CA ALA A 197 15.08 30.59 -4.46
C ALA A 197 14.87 30.95 -5.94
N GLU A 198 15.18 30.03 -6.85
CA GLU A 198 15.01 30.19 -8.28
C GLU A 198 13.56 29.91 -8.73
N TYR A 199 12.92 28.89 -8.15
CA TYR A 199 11.54 28.53 -8.50
C TYR A 199 10.50 29.43 -7.82
N TYR A 200 10.80 29.94 -6.62
CA TYR A 200 9.87 30.70 -5.80
C TYR A 200 10.58 31.91 -5.15
N PRO A 201 10.99 32.93 -5.94
CA PRO A 201 11.76 34.07 -5.44
C PRO A 201 10.99 34.92 -4.42
N ASP A 202 9.66 34.93 -4.48
CA ASP A 202 8.79 35.83 -3.72
C ASP A 202 7.96 35.11 -2.64
N MET A 203 8.50 34.07 -1.99
CA MET A 203 7.77 33.31 -0.95
C MET A 203 7.60 34.07 0.37
N THR A 204 6.38 34.01 0.91
CA THR A 204 6.11 34.40 2.31
C THR A 204 6.66 33.35 3.30
N GLU A 205 6.71 33.67 4.59
CA GLU A 205 7.09 32.68 5.62
C GLU A 205 6.10 31.51 5.69
N GLU A 206 4.81 31.78 5.46
CA GLU A 206 3.77 30.75 5.37
C GLU A 206 4.01 29.82 4.18
N ASP A 207 4.38 30.37 3.02
CA ASP A 207 4.72 29.60 1.83
C ASP A 207 5.94 28.70 2.04
N LYS A 208 6.96 29.19 2.76
CA LYS A 208 8.14 28.38 3.14
C LYS A 208 7.76 27.24 4.07
N GLN A 209 6.86 27.48 5.02
CA GLN A 209 6.34 26.43 5.91
C GLN A 209 5.57 25.37 5.13
N ARG A 210 4.66 25.79 4.23
CA ARG A 210 3.91 24.90 3.33
C ARG A 210 4.84 24.07 2.44
N LEU A 211 5.86 24.71 1.86
CA LEU A 211 6.87 24.05 1.03
C LEU A 211 7.66 23.00 1.83
N THR A 212 8.05 23.33 3.07
CA THR A 212 8.75 22.41 3.98
C THR A 212 7.87 21.23 4.38
N PHE A 213 6.61 21.48 4.77
CA PHE A 213 5.65 20.44 5.11
C PHE A 213 5.47 19.44 3.95
N HIS A 214 5.33 19.95 2.72
CA HIS A 214 5.20 19.10 1.55
C HIS A 214 6.50 18.32 1.25
N ALA A 215 7.67 18.93 1.47
CA ALA A 215 8.96 18.26 1.31
C ALA A 215 9.14 17.10 2.32
N GLU A 216 8.78 17.30 3.59
CA GLU A 216 8.81 16.24 4.62
C GLU A 216 7.87 15.07 4.28
N HIS A 217 6.67 15.37 3.78
CA HIS A 217 5.76 14.35 3.24
C HIS A 217 6.41 13.58 2.09
N CYS A 218 7.04 14.27 1.14
CA CYS A 218 7.75 13.64 0.02
C CYS A 218 8.88 12.74 0.49
N ILE A 219 9.67 13.17 1.48
CA ILE A 219 10.78 12.39 2.05
C ILE A 219 10.25 11.11 2.68
N ASP A 220 9.23 11.20 3.54
CA ASP A 220 8.69 10.01 4.21
C ASP A 220 7.99 9.06 3.23
N TRP A 221 7.23 9.59 2.27
CA TRP A 221 6.60 8.77 1.24
C TRP A 221 7.64 8.05 0.37
N LEU A 222 8.69 8.76 -0.09
CA LEU A 222 9.76 8.16 -0.89
C LEU A 222 10.55 7.11 -0.10
N ARG A 223 10.84 7.37 1.17
CA ARG A 223 11.47 6.38 2.07
C ARG A 223 10.63 5.09 2.10
N GLN A 224 9.33 5.19 2.34
CA GLN A 224 8.44 4.03 2.38
C GLN A 224 8.33 3.34 1.02
N TYR A 225 8.24 4.11 -0.06
CA TYR A 225 8.17 3.58 -1.43
C TYR A 225 9.44 2.78 -1.78
N ILE A 226 10.63 3.29 -1.45
CA ILE A 226 11.90 2.58 -1.67
C ILE A 226 11.95 1.29 -0.84
N GLN A 227 11.57 1.35 0.44
CA GLN A 227 11.56 0.15 1.29
C GLN A 227 10.54 -0.91 0.83
N CYS A 228 9.41 -0.49 0.26
CA CYS A 228 8.42 -1.38 -0.33
C CYS A 228 8.94 -2.05 -1.61
N ASN A 229 9.80 -1.36 -2.36
CA ASN A 229 10.39 -1.83 -3.62
C ASN A 229 11.90 -2.11 -3.45
N ALA A 230 12.27 -2.78 -2.37
CA ALA A 230 13.68 -3.02 -2.02
C ALA A 230 14.44 -3.77 -3.13
N ASP A 231 15.35 -3.06 -3.79
CA ASP A 231 16.31 -3.65 -4.73
C ASP A 231 17.50 -4.22 -3.94
N THR A 232 17.67 -5.55 -3.99
CA THR A 232 18.74 -6.26 -3.29
C THR A 232 20.02 -6.39 -4.11
N THR A 233 20.11 -5.68 -5.24
CA THR A 233 21.32 -5.63 -6.07
C THR A 233 22.49 -5.04 -5.28
N ILE A 234 23.63 -5.72 -5.28
CA ILE A 234 24.78 -5.35 -4.46
C ILE A 234 25.53 -4.18 -5.10
N ILE A 235 25.76 -3.12 -4.32
CA ILE A 235 26.65 -2.01 -4.68
C ILE A 235 28.01 -2.23 -4.00
N PRO A 236 29.06 -2.58 -4.76
CA PRO A 236 30.39 -2.79 -4.19
C PRO A 236 31.10 -1.47 -3.84
N TYR A 237 32.01 -1.55 -2.87
CA TYR A 237 32.92 -0.48 -2.49
C TYR A 237 34.30 -0.70 -3.12
N PHE A 238 34.92 0.38 -3.61
CA PHE A 238 36.25 0.37 -4.21
C PHE A 238 37.18 1.39 -3.54
N TRP A 239 38.47 1.09 -3.49
CA TRP A 239 39.51 2.06 -3.14
C TRP A 239 39.88 2.88 -4.37
N GLY A 240 39.91 4.21 -4.23
CA GLY A 240 40.41 5.11 -5.27
C GLY A 240 41.87 5.49 -5.03
N ASP A 241 42.60 5.81 -6.10
CA ASP A 241 44.05 6.06 -6.04
C ASP A 241 44.45 7.28 -5.20
N ASN A 242 43.52 8.23 -4.97
CA ASN A 242 43.80 9.51 -4.30
C ASN A 242 42.75 9.88 -3.23
N GLN A 243 42.19 8.89 -2.52
CA GLN A 243 41.18 9.12 -1.48
C GLN A 243 41.38 8.16 -0.29
N GLY A 244 41.21 8.67 0.93
CA GLY A 244 41.34 7.86 2.15
C GLY A 244 40.11 7.00 2.48
N SER A 245 38.99 7.23 1.79
CA SER A 245 37.71 6.54 2.04
C SER A 245 37.30 5.68 0.84
N PRO A 246 36.73 4.48 1.06
CA PRO A 246 36.21 3.67 -0.03
C PRO A 246 34.96 4.33 -0.64
N LEU A 247 34.81 4.25 -1.97
CA LEU A 247 33.63 4.75 -2.69
C LEU A 247 32.72 3.59 -3.09
N ALA A 248 31.44 3.71 -2.78
CA ALA A 248 30.41 2.87 -3.39
C ALA A 248 30.18 3.36 -4.82
N THR A 249 30.34 2.49 -5.81
CA THR A 249 30.01 2.81 -7.20
C THR A 249 29.00 1.82 -7.72
N ASP A 250 27.83 2.33 -8.07
CA ASP A 250 26.78 1.51 -8.64
C ASP A 250 26.99 1.34 -10.14
N LYS A 251 27.46 0.15 -10.52
CA LYS A 251 27.60 -0.28 -11.93
C LYS A 251 26.82 -1.56 -12.19
N ALA A 252 25.91 -1.92 -11.29
CA ALA A 252 25.19 -3.16 -11.38
C ALA A 252 24.02 -3.02 -12.38
N LYS A 253 23.53 -4.17 -12.85
CA LYS A 253 22.30 -4.23 -13.64
C LYS A 253 21.13 -4.45 -12.69
N HIS A 254 20.23 -3.49 -12.64
CA HIS A 254 19.04 -3.52 -11.80
C HIS A 254 17.86 -4.09 -12.59
N THR A 255 16.95 -4.79 -11.91
CA THR A 255 15.68 -5.20 -12.52
C THR A 255 14.69 -4.05 -12.39
N CYS A 256 14.37 -3.42 -13.51
CA CYS A 256 13.50 -2.25 -13.58
C CYS A 256 12.19 -2.59 -14.31
N VAL A 257 11.13 -1.82 -14.02
CA VAL A 257 9.94 -1.81 -14.88
C VAL A 257 10.29 -1.03 -16.14
N ALA A 258 10.01 -1.61 -17.31
CA ALA A 258 10.13 -0.93 -18.59
C ALA A 258 9.11 0.22 -18.63
N TRP A 259 9.57 1.44 -18.92
CA TRP A 259 8.77 2.66 -18.74
C TRP A 259 7.74 2.84 -19.85
N GLU A 260 8.12 2.60 -21.10
CA GLU A 260 7.31 2.91 -22.28
C GLU A 260 5.96 2.19 -22.29
N PRO A 261 5.85 0.89 -21.95
CA PRO A 261 4.54 0.23 -21.88
C PRO A 261 3.61 0.84 -20.82
N LEU A 262 4.15 1.20 -19.65
CA LEU A 262 3.37 1.81 -18.58
C LEU A 262 2.92 3.22 -18.95
N GLU A 263 3.82 4.00 -19.54
CA GLU A 263 3.54 5.34 -20.02
C GLU A 263 2.48 5.32 -21.13
N HIS A 264 2.54 4.36 -22.07
CA HIS A 264 1.52 4.20 -23.10
C HIS A 264 0.15 3.90 -22.50
N TRP A 265 0.10 2.97 -21.53
CA TRP A 265 -1.13 2.63 -20.83
C TRP A 265 -1.75 3.83 -20.09
N ALA A 266 -0.91 4.66 -19.46
CA ALA A 266 -1.35 5.87 -18.79
C ALA A 266 -1.83 6.93 -19.79
N ALA A 267 -1.08 7.11 -20.89
CA ALA A 267 -1.40 8.08 -21.94
C ALA A 267 -2.80 7.86 -22.55
N GLU A 268 -3.16 6.60 -22.86
CA GLU A 268 -4.48 6.24 -23.39
C GLU A 268 -5.66 6.66 -22.49
N ARG A 269 -5.42 6.78 -21.18
CA ARG A 269 -6.43 7.08 -20.15
C ARG A 269 -6.30 8.50 -19.60
N SER A 270 -5.23 9.19 -19.97
CA SER A 270 -4.85 10.47 -19.40
C SER A 270 -5.84 11.58 -19.72
N PHE A 271 -5.78 12.63 -18.92
CA PHE A 271 -6.52 13.85 -19.19
C PHE A 271 -5.83 15.06 -18.59
N ASP A 272 -6.15 16.23 -19.16
CA ASP A 272 -5.73 17.47 -18.55
C ASP A 272 -6.63 17.78 -17.34
N ALA A 273 -6.10 17.52 -16.15
CA ALA A 273 -6.78 17.81 -14.89
C ALA A 273 -7.12 19.30 -14.74
N PHE A 274 -6.38 20.20 -15.40
CA PHE A 274 -6.60 21.65 -15.36
C PHE A 274 -7.67 22.14 -16.34
N THR A 275 -8.30 21.23 -17.11
CA THR A 275 -9.42 21.57 -18.00
C THR A 275 -10.53 22.24 -17.18
N PRO A 276 -10.89 23.51 -17.48
CA PRO A 276 -11.88 24.25 -16.70
C PRO A 276 -13.23 23.51 -16.61
N GLY A 277 -13.76 23.41 -15.40
CA GLY A 277 -15.05 22.77 -15.14
C GLY A 277 -15.06 21.23 -15.15
N LEU A 278 -13.93 20.57 -15.41
CA LEU A 278 -13.86 19.09 -15.38
C LEU A 278 -13.80 18.54 -13.94
N LEU A 279 -13.07 19.22 -13.05
CA LEU A 279 -13.04 18.93 -11.61
C LEU A 279 -13.94 19.92 -10.84
N VAL A 280 -14.99 19.41 -10.21
CA VAL A 280 -15.98 20.19 -9.47
C VAL A 280 -16.11 19.60 -8.07
N HIS A 281 -15.74 20.38 -7.06
CA HIS A 281 -15.91 19.98 -5.67
C HIS A 281 -17.40 20.06 -5.29
N PRO A 282 -17.98 19.04 -4.63
CA PRO A 282 -19.41 19.03 -4.25
C PRO A 282 -19.84 20.26 -3.44
N SER A 283 -18.98 20.72 -2.53
CA SER A 283 -19.26 21.86 -1.64
C SER A 283 -18.71 23.21 -2.11
N TYR A 284 -17.65 23.23 -2.93
CA TYR A 284 -16.89 24.46 -3.25
C TYR A 284 -17.02 24.85 -4.73
N GLY A 285 -17.68 24.03 -5.56
CA GLY A 285 -17.88 24.31 -6.98
C GLY A 285 -16.63 24.03 -7.82
N LYS A 286 -16.48 24.79 -8.92
CA LYS A 286 -15.40 24.57 -9.91
C LYS A 286 -14.04 24.91 -9.30
N LEU A 287 -13.08 23.99 -9.39
CA LEU A 287 -11.72 24.21 -8.87
C LEU A 287 -10.89 25.17 -9.73
N PHE A 288 -11.06 25.08 -11.05
CA PHE A 288 -10.34 25.91 -12.03
C PHE A 288 -11.34 26.79 -12.77
N GLY A 289 -11.46 28.06 -12.34
CA GLY A 289 -12.20 29.11 -13.04
C GLY A 289 -11.31 29.85 -14.07
N ASP A 290 -11.89 30.74 -14.86
CA ASP A 290 -11.18 31.48 -15.91
C ASP A 290 -10.01 32.35 -15.38
N ASP A 291 -10.05 32.72 -14.09
CA ASP A 291 -9.04 33.53 -13.40
C ASP A 291 -8.05 32.70 -12.52
N TYR A 292 -8.10 31.36 -12.57
CA TYR A 292 -7.28 30.51 -11.70
C TYR A 292 -5.80 30.54 -12.11
N LYS A 293 -4.99 31.24 -11.30
CA LYS A 293 -3.52 31.10 -11.31
C LYS A 293 -3.19 29.96 -10.35
N GLY A 294 -2.86 28.79 -10.88
CA GLY A 294 -2.62 27.60 -10.06
C GLY A 294 -1.61 27.81 -8.95
N ASP A 295 -1.77 27.06 -7.86
CA ASP A 295 -0.87 27.12 -6.72
C ASP A 295 0.54 26.69 -7.16
N PRO A 296 1.54 27.60 -7.20
CA PRO A 296 2.88 27.28 -7.63
C PRO A 296 3.55 26.27 -6.68
N LEU A 297 3.08 26.16 -5.44
CA LEU A 297 3.57 25.23 -4.43
C LEU A 297 2.86 23.87 -4.48
N GLY A 298 1.94 23.67 -5.43
CA GLY A 298 1.19 22.43 -5.61
C GLY A 298 0.02 22.30 -4.64
N ILE A 299 -0.68 21.16 -4.66
CA ILE A 299 -1.72 20.88 -3.65
C ILE A 299 -1.02 20.61 -2.33
N VAL A 300 -0.76 21.66 -1.57
CA VAL A 300 -0.55 21.55 -0.13
C VAL A 300 -1.94 21.49 0.42
N ALA A 301 -2.44 20.27 0.57
CA ALA A 301 -3.68 20.13 1.30
C ALA A 301 -3.36 20.48 2.74
N GLU A 302 -3.56 21.76 3.10
CA GLU A 302 -3.64 22.23 4.49
C GLU A 302 -4.63 21.36 5.30
N ASN A 303 -5.49 20.61 4.59
CA ASN A 303 -6.59 19.83 5.10
C ASN A 303 -6.72 18.41 4.51
N TYR A 304 -5.72 17.81 3.85
CA TYR A 304 -5.71 16.33 3.67
C TYR A 304 -4.95 15.71 4.84
N PRO A 305 -5.59 14.86 5.64
CA PRO A 305 -5.18 14.61 6.99
C PRO A 305 -3.95 13.69 7.05
N LEU A 306 -2.81 14.25 7.45
CA LEU A 306 -2.22 13.77 8.70
C LEU A 306 -3.00 14.48 9.81
N SER A 307 -4.12 13.90 10.24
CA SER A 307 -5.01 14.37 11.31
C SER A 307 -5.41 15.87 11.24
N GLY A 308 -6.63 16.12 10.77
CA GLY A 308 -7.11 17.47 10.45
C GLY A 308 -7.28 18.46 11.60
N GLN A 309 -7.43 19.74 11.23
CA GLN A 309 -7.77 20.79 12.18
C GLN A 309 -9.01 21.58 11.72
N HIS A 310 -9.10 22.03 10.45
CA HIS A 310 -10.27 22.80 10.00
C HIS A 310 -11.39 21.96 9.35
N GLY A 311 -11.05 20.94 8.56
CA GLY A 311 -12.07 20.06 7.94
C GLY A 311 -12.76 19.12 8.93
N ALA A 312 -12.12 18.80 10.05
CA ALA A 312 -12.63 17.84 11.01
C ALA A 312 -13.82 18.40 11.81
N VAL A 313 -13.77 19.67 12.20
CA VAL A 313 -14.90 20.34 12.89
C VAL A 313 -16.10 20.45 11.96
N ALA A 314 -15.88 20.88 10.71
CA ALA A 314 -16.93 20.92 9.69
C ALA A 314 -17.53 19.53 9.42
N HIS A 315 -16.70 18.49 9.39
CA HIS A 315 -17.17 17.11 9.25
C HIS A 315 -17.99 16.65 10.46
N ALA A 316 -17.54 16.91 11.68
CA ALA A 316 -18.25 16.58 12.91
C ALA A 316 -19.63 17.27 12.94
N LEU A 317 -19.69 18.56 12.60
CA LEU A 317 -20.93 19.32 12.48
C LEU A 317 -21.86 18.72 11.40
N SER A 318 -21.33 18.30 10.24
CA SER A 318 -22.11 17.65 9.18
C SER A 318 -22.73 16.31 9.60
N LYS A 319 -22.12 15.64 10.59
CA LYS A 319 -22.61 14.39 11.18
C LYS A 319 -23.51 14.61 12.41
N GLY A 320 -23.81 15.87 12.74
CA GLY A 320 -24.64 16.22 13.90
C GLY A 320 -23.94 16.05 15.24
N CYS A 321 -22.61 15.99 15.27
CA CYS A 321 -21.86 15.97 16.52
C CYS A 321 -21.86 17.37 17.17
N LYS A 322 -21.81 17.40 18.50
CA LYS A 322 -21.64 18.62 19.29
C LYS A 322 -20.37 18.52 20.12
N TYR A 323 -19.71 19.65 20.35
CA TYR A 323 -18.54 19.69 21.23
C TYR A 323 -18.94 19.45 22.69
N ASP A 324 -18.22 18.53 23.33
CA ASP A 324 -18.37 18.17 24.73
C ASP A 324 -17.17 18.67 25.53
N SER A 325 -17.40 19.71 26.33
CA SER A 325 -16.36 20.34 27.16
C SER A 325 -15.92 19.46 28.33
N MET A 326 -16.74 18.50 28.77
CA MET A 326 -16.36 17.53 29.80
C MET A 326 -15.48 16.43 29.21
N GLY A 327 -15.81 15.98 28.00
CA GLY A 327 -15.03 15.00 27.27
C GLY A 327 -13.83 15.59 26.52
N ALA A 328 -13.77 16.89 26.27
CA ALA A 328 -12.85 17.47 25.27
C ALA A 328 -12.96 16.75 23.90
N ALA A 329 -14.18 16.55 23.41
CA ALA A 329 -14.40 15.83 22.15
C ALA A 329 -15.66 16.26 21.40
N TRP A 330 -15.65 16.07 20.08
CA TRP A 330 -16.86 16.14 19.27
C TRP A 330 -17.61 14.81 19.33
N LEU A 331 -18.81 14.81 19.94
CA LEU A 331 -19.58 13.60 20.22
C LEU A 331 -20.93 13.58 19.49
N PRO A 332 -21.39 12.43 18.98
CA PRO A 332 -22.73 12.26 18.47
C PRO A 332 -23.76 12.28 19.62
N ASP A 333 -25.03 12.52 19.29
CA ASP A 333 -26.10 12.69 20.29
C ASP A 333 -26.20 11.50 21.26
N TYR A 334 -26.10 10.27 20.78
CA TYR A 334 -26.21 9.06 21.63
C TYR A 334 -25.05 8.90 22.63
N CYS A 335 -23.92 9.61 22.45
CA CYS A 335 -22.80 9.62 23.42
C CYS A 335 -22.86 10.82 24.36
N ARG A 336 -23.42 11.95 23.93
CA ARG A 336 -23.36 13.22 24.65
C ARG A 336 -24.50 13.35 25.66
N ASP A 337 -24.16 13.60 26.93
CA ASP A 337 -25.11 13.95 27.98
C ASP A 337 -25.11 15.48 28.17
N ASP A 338 -26.05 16.16 27.50
CA ASP A 338 -26.14 17.62 27.48
C ASP A 338 -26.40 18.21 28.88
N GLU A 339 -27.19 17.54 29.72
CA GLU A 339 -27.51 17.99 31.09
C GLU A 339 -26.28 17.88 32.00
N LEU A 340 -25.59 16.73 31.96
CA LEU A 340 -24.40 16.51 32.76
C LEU A 340 -23.25 17.42 32.31
N THR A 341 -23.07 17.60 30.99
CA THR A 341 -22.03 18.51 30.47
C THR A 341 -22.30 19.96 30.88
N ALA A 342 -23.56 20.40 30.85
CA ALA A 342 -23.92 21.75 31.28
C ALA A 342 -23.69 21.96 32.78
N THR A 343 -23.88 20.92 33.59
CA THR A 343 -23.58 20.94 35.03
C THR A 343 -22.06 21.01 35.26
N PHE A 344 -21.29 20.20 34.52
CA PHE A 344 -19.83 20.25 34.55
C PHE A 344 -19.33 21.65 34.20
N ALA A 345 -19.82 22.25 33.12
CA ALA A 345 -19.39 23.56 32.63
C ALA A 345 -19.62 24.72 33.63
N ARG A 346 -20.54 24.56 34.60
CA ARG A 346 -20.82 25.54 35.67
C ARG A 346 -20.21 25.18 37.03
N SER A 347 -19.40 24.12 37.08
CA SER A 347 -18.77 23.62 38.31
C SER A 347 -17.28 23.98 38.40
N GLY A 348 -16.81 24.86 37.53
CA GLY A 348 -15.43 25.33 37.49
C GLY A 348 -15.10 26.37 38.55
N THR A 349 -13.83 26.74 38.60
CA THR A 349 -13.25 27.54 39.68
C THR A 349 -13.33 29.05 39.46
N GLU A 350 -13.72 29.51 38.28
CA GLU A 350 -13.89 30.94 38.02
C GLU A 350 -15.12 31.49 38.75
N PRO A 351 -15.20 32.81 39.03
CA PRO A 351 -16.31 33.40 39.76
C PRO A 351 -17.70 33.18 39.14
N ASP A 352 -17.77 32.97 37.83
CA ASP A 352 -18.99 32.65 37.08
C ASP A 352 -19.31 31.15 37.03
N GLY A 353 -18.49 30.33 37.68
CA GLY A 353 -18.58 28.87 37.68
C GLY A 353 -17.96 28.21 36.45
N SER A 354 -17.31 28.96 35.55
CA SER A 354 -16.62 28.39 34.39
C SER A 354 -15.25 27.80 34.77
N TRP A 355 -14.70 26.98 33.88
CA TRP A 355 -13.36 26.41 34.03
C TRP A 355 -12.32 27.27 33.32
N PRO A 356 -11.16 27.53 33.95
CA PRO A 356 -10.06 28.21 33.27
C PRO A 356 -9.34 27.26 32.31
N TYR A 357 -9.27 27.64 31.03
CA TYR A 357 -8.56 26.93 29.99
C TYR A 357 -7.48 27.82 29.37
N TYR A 358 -6.38 27.23 28.93
CA TYR A 358 -5.23 27.96 28.42
C TYR A 358 -4.65 27.37 27.14
N ALA A 359 -4.07 28.22 26.29
CA ALA A 359 -3.38 27.79 25.07
C ALA A 359 -1.95 27.29 25.34
N ASP A 360 -1.37 27.64 26.49
CA ASP A 360 0.02 27.36 26.84
C ASP A 360 0.17 26.82 28.27
N ALA A 361 1.25 26.07 28.50
CA ALA A 361 1.56 25.45 29.80
C ALA A 361 1.86 26.47 30.92
N ASN A 362 2.17 27.73 30.57
CA ASN A 362 2.45 28.79 31.54
C ASN A 362 1.17 29.55 31.95
N GLY A 363 0.01 29.22 31.36
CA GLY A 363 -1.27 29.84 31.69
C GLY A 363 -1.40 31.30 31.27
N THR A 364 -0.66 31.72 30.24
CA THR A 364 -0.62 33.15 29.84
C THR A 364 -1.77 33.56 28.92
N GLN A 365 -2.28 32.64 28.10
CA GLN A 365 -3.35 32.89 27.14
C GLN A 365 -4.59 32.07 27.50
N LYS A 366 -5.64 32.74 28.01
CA LYS A 366 -6.93 32.09 28.31
C LYS A 366 -7.71 31.77 27.03
N LEU A 367 -8.44 30.65 27.03
CA LEU A 367 -9.29 30.20 25.95
C LEU A 367 -10.75 30.04 26.41
N SER A 368 -11.68 30.40 25.53
CA SER A 368 -13.10 30.06 25.64
C SER A 368 -13.38 28.63 25.16
N VAL A 369 -14.55 28.08 25.53
CA VAL A 369 -14.96 26.75 25.07
C VAL A 369 -15.15 26.73 23.55
N GLU A 370 -15.62 27.83 22.97
CA GLU A 370 -15.79 27.99 21.53
C GLU A 370 -14.44 27.98 20.79
N GLU A 371 -13.43 28.67 21.35
CA GLU A 371 -12.07 28.62 20.81
C GLU A 371 -11.49 27.21 20.91
N ILE A 372 -11.67 26.50 22.02
CA ILE A 372 -11.22 25.11 22.17
C ILE A 372 -11.93 24.19 21.17
N ALA A 373 -13.25 24.33 21.02
CA ALA A 373 -14.03 23.56 20.06
C ALA A 373 -13.52 23.76 18.62
N SER A 374 -13.05 24.97 18.30
CA SER A 374 -12.50 25.33 17.00
C SER A 374 -11.11 24.77 16.71
N ILE A 375 -10.36 24.32 17.74
CA ILE A 375 -9.05 23.66 17.58
C ILE A 375 -9.18 22.38 16.74
N GLY A 376 -10.29 21.66 16.87
CA GLY A 376 -10.50 20.38 16.19
C GLY A 376 -9.61 19.27 16.75
N LYS A 377 -8.40 19.08 16.21
CA LYS A 377 -7.38 18.18 16.78
C LYS A 377 -6.18 18.98 17.27
N GLY A 378 -5.93 18.95 18.57
CA GLY A 378 -4.84 19.68 19.19
C GLY A 378 -4.96 19.67 20.70
N ASN A 379 -4.10 20.42 21.39
CA ASN A 379 -4.06 20.44 22.85
C ASN A 379 -4.46 21.80 23.38
N PHE A 380 -5.16 21.80 24.52
CA PHE A 380 -5.28 22.95 25.42
C PHE A 380 -4.80 22.53 26.81
N TYR A 381 -4.62 23.49 27.71
CA TYR A 381 -4.16 23.24 29.06
C TYR A 381 -5.28 23.51 30.05
N ALA A 382 -5.54 22.55 30.93
CA ALA A 382 -6.51 22.65 32.00
C ALA A 382 -5.85 22.32 33.34
N THR A 383 -6.41 22.81 34.44
CA THR A 383 -5.87 22.53 35.77
C THR A 383 -5.97 21.04 36.11
N ARG A 384 -5.12 20.60 37.03
CA ARG A 384 -5.24 19.27 37.62
C ARG A 384 -6.60 19.08 38.30
N TYR A 385 -7.14 20.14 38.91
CA TYR A 385 -8.48 20.13 39.48
C TYR A 385 -9.56 19.80 38.44
N TRP A 386 -9.49 20.39 37.23
CA TRP A 386 -10.36 20.04 36.10
C TRP A 386 -10.31 18.55 35.77
N HIS A 387 -9.10 17.96 35.71
CA HIS A 387 -8.92 16.54 35.41
C HIS A 387 -9.55 15.60 36.44
N VAL A 388 -9.43 15.95 37.73
CA VAL A 388 -10.06 15.19 38.82
C VAL A 388 -11.57 15.35 38.79
N ALA A 389 -12.08 16.57 38.56
CA ALA A 389 -13.50 16.84 38.45
C ALA A 389 -14.12 16.07 37.26
N HIS A 390 -13.53 16.15 36.08
CA HIS A 390 -13.90 15.38 34.89
C HIS A 390 -14.12 13.90 35.23
N CYS A 391 -13.21 13.27 35.99
CA CYS A 391 -13.34 11.87 36.37
C CYS A 391 -14.61 11.60 37.21
N LEU A 392 -14.90 12.48 38.18
CA LEU A 392 -16.08 12.31 39.04
C LEU A 392 -17.37 12.45 38.22
N PHE A 393 -17.41 13.38 37.27
CA PHE A 393 -18.53 13.53 36.35
C PHE A 393 -18.66 12.34 35.39
N TYR A 394 -17.56 11.75 34.91
CA TYR A 394 -17.62 10.52 34.12
C TYR A 394 -18.11 9.32 34.94
N TRP A 395 -17.85 9.29 36.24
CA TRP A 395 -18.44 8.29 37.14
C TRP A 395 -19.95 8.50 37.31
N GLU A 396 -20.40 9.76 37.41
CA GLU A 396 -21.83 10.09 37.40
C GLU A 396 -22.49 9.69 36.07
N LYS A 397 -21.85 9.99 34.92
CA LYS A 397 -22.30 9.56 33.59
C LYS A 397 -22.53 8.05 33.56
N TYR A 398 -21.58 7.26 34.08
CA TYR A 398 -21.71 5.81 34.14
C TYR A 398 -22.95 5.33 34.91
N VAL A 399 -23.35 6.04 35.98
CA VAL A 399 -24.59 5.75 36.70
C VAL A 399 -25.80 6.18 35.87
N ARG A 400 -25.76 7.39 35.30
CA ARG A 400 -26.84 7.98 34.47
C ARG A 400 -27.14 7.16 33.21
N MET A 401 -26.20 6.40 32.68
CA MET A 401 -26.42 5.48 31.55
C MET A 401 -27.48 4.40 31.83
N ARG A 402 -27.90 4.20 33.10
CA ARG A 402 -28.99 3.28 33.47
C ARG A 402 -30.38 3.88 33.24
N ASP A 403 -30.46 5.20 33.36
CA ASP A 403 -31.70 5.98 33.36
C ASP A 403 -31.81 6.88 32.12
N THR A 404 -30.79 6.88 31.26
CA THR A 404 -30.70 7.64 30.02
C THR A 404 -30.28 6.73 28.87
N ASP A 405 -30.64 7.09 27.63
CA ASP A 405 -30.20 6.37 26.42
C ASP A 405 -28.76 6.70 26.00
N LYS A 406 -27.96 7.29 26.89
CA LYS A 406 -26.59 7.71 26.60
C LYS A 406 -25.61 6.57 26.85
N VAL A 407 -24.50 6.57 26.11
CA VAL A 407 -23.42 5.56 26.27
C VAL A 407 -22.07 6.21 26.59
N MET A 408 -21.16 5.41 27.17
CA MET A 408 -19.78 5.80 27.44
C MET A 408 -18.93 5.74 26.17
N GLU A 409 -18.03 6.71 26.00
CA GLU A 409 -17.03 6.71 24.93
C GLU A 409 -15.98 5.63 25.17
N ALA A 410 -15.56 4.93 24.13
CA ALA A 410 -14.64 3.78 24.24
C ALA A 410 -13.26 4.13 24.83
N ARG A 411 -12.83 5.41 24.76
CA ARG A 411 -11.62 5.91 25.42
C ARG A 411 -11.71 5.93 26.95
N PHE A 412 -12.92 6.09 27.49
CA PHE A 412 -13.17 6.19 28.93
C PHE A 412 -13.73 4.88 29.52
N ASP A 413 -14.34 4.05 28.68
CA ASP A 413 -14.85 2.72 29.06
C ASP A 413 -13.74 1.64 29.15
N ARG A 414 -12.68 1.93 29.90
CA ARG A 414 -11.55 1.00 30.12
C ARG A 414 -10.98 1.07 31.52
N ALA A 415 -10.60 -0.10 32.04
CA ALA A 415 -9.94 -0.22 33.34
C ALA A 415 -8.67 0.63 33.48
N LYS A 416 -7.87 0.78 32.40
CA LYS A 416 -6.67 1.63 32.40
C LYS A 416 -7.02 3.10 32.68
N HIS A 417 -8.09 3.61 32.10
CA HIS A 417 -8.53 4.98 32.32
C HIS A 417 -8.99 5.18 33.78
N THR A 418 -9.85 4.29 34.30
CA THR A 418 -10.26 4.34 35.71
C THR A 418 -9.08 4.24 36.69
N GLN A 419 -8.06 3.42 36.38
CA GLN A 419 -6.84 3.31 37.19
C GLN A 419 -6.00 4.59 37.14
N HIS A 420 -5.88 5.23 35.98
CA HIS A 420 -5.22 6.54 35.82
C HIS A 420 -5.91 7.58 36.70
N CYS A 421 -7.24 7.71 36.60
CA CYS A 421 -7.98 8.69 37.37
C CYS A 421 -7.89 8.44 38.88
N ARG A 422 -7.96 7.18 39.32
CA ARG A 422 -7.76 6.83 40.75
C ARG A 422 -6.39 7.28 41.24
N LYS A 423 -5.32 7.04 40.46
CA LYS A 423 -3.97 7.50 40.81
C LYS A 423 -3.93 9.02 40.88
N LEU A 424 -4.50 9.70 39.88
CA LEU A 424 -4.54 11.15 39.83
C LEU A 424 -5.26 11.72 41.06
N ALA A 425 -6.46 11.23 41.41
CA ALA A 425 -7.25 11.72 42.53
C ALA A 425 -6.59 11.49 43.90
N LEU A 426 -5.77 10.44 44.06
CA LEU A 426 -5.11 10.11 45.33
C LEU A 426 -3.75 10.81 45.52
N ARG A 427 -3.16 11.39 44.48
CA ARG A 427 -1.92 12.19 44.59
C ARG A 427 -2.20 13.48 45.36
N ARG A 428 -1.51 13.69 46.48
CA ARG A 428 -1.68 14.88 47.36
C ARG A 428 -0.51 15.85 47.27
N ASP A 429 0.58 15.41 46.68
CA ASP A 429 1.87 16.09 46.52
C ASP A 429 1.92 17.03 45.30
N VAL A 430 0.83 17.15 44.54
CA VAL A 430 0.79 17.89 43.28
C VAL A 430 -0.24 19.02 43.39
N ASP A 431 0.20 20.23 43.02
CA ASP A 431 -0.62 21.44 42.99
C ASP A 431 -1.92 21.22 42.19
N PRO A 432 -3.11 21.48 42.78
CA PRO A 432 -4.39 21.46 42.07
C PRO A 432 -4.45 22.37 40.83
N ASP A 433 -3.68 23.46 40.83
CA ASP A 433 -3.67 24.46 39.75
C ASP A 433 -2.61 24.17 38.68
N LEU A 434 -1.83 23.08 38.83
CA LEU A 434 -0.91 22.62 37.81
C LEU A 434 -1.65 22.41 36.48
N LEU A 435 -1.16 23.06 35.43
CA LEU A 435 -1.69 22.92 34.08
C LEU A 435 -1.20 21.62 33.42
N ILE A 436 -2.15 20.84 32.90
CA ILE A 436 -1.92 19.57 32.23
C ILE A 436 -2.55 19.67 30.84
N ALA A 437 -1.81 19.21 29.82
CA ALA A 437 -2.30 19.20 28.45
C ALA A 437 -3.47 18.20 28.29
N VAL A 438 -4.54 18.67 27.63
CA VAL A 438 -5.73 17.92 27.28
C VAL A 438 -5.88 17.95 25.77
N GLU A 439 -6.01 16.77 25.17
CA GLU A 439 -6.20 16.63 23.73
C GLU A 439 -7.68 16.73 23.35
N VAL A 440 -7.97 17.58 22.36
CA VAL A 440 -9.27 17.65 21.69
C VAL A 440 -9.33 16.57 20.63
N VAL A 441 -10.32 15.67 20.74
CA VAL A 441 -10.46 14.55 19.80
C VAL A 441 -11.75 14.61 18.99
N MET A 442 -11.69 14.06 17.78
CA MET A 442 -12.81 14.09 16.81
C MET A 442 -13.61 12.79 16.76
N ASN A 443 -13.23 11.80 17.56
CA ASN A 443 -13.92 10.54 17.68
C ASN A 443 -13.73 9.95 19.09
N SER A 444 -14.49 8.91 19.40
CA SER A 444 -14.41 8.16 20.65
C SER A 444 -13.42 6.99 20.64
N ARG A 445 -12.63 6.84 19.55
CA ARG A 445 -11.66 5.74 19.33
C ARG A 445 -10.24 6.17 19.69
N ILE A 446 -9.36 5.18 19.87
CA ILE A 446 -7.99 5.38 20.39
C ILE A 446 -6.97 5.65 19.27
N ASP A 447 -7.35 5.37 18.03
CA ASP A 447 -6.44 5.25 16.89
C ASP A 447 -5.72 6.57 16.53
N ASP A 448 -6.13 7.69 17.15
CA ASP A 448 -5.53 9.02 17.00
C ASP A 448 -4.59 9.44 18.15
N LEU A 449 -4.55 8.70 19.28
CA LEU A 449 -3.66 9.04 20.40
C LEU A 449 -2.25 8.50 20.10
N GLY A 450 -1.39 9.39 19.60
CA GLY A 450 0.04 9.15 19.48
C GLY A 450 0.63 8.61 20.78
N HIS A 451 1.61 7.71 20.63
CA HIS A 451 2.36 7.05 21.69
C HIS A 451 2.42 7.81 23.04
N GLU A 452 1.74 7.28 24.06
CA GLU A 452 2.12 7.55 25.45
C GLU A 452 3.57 7.08 25.66
N GLY A 453 4.50 8.02 25.61
CA GLY A 453 5.93 7.78 25.83
C GLY A 453 6.63 9.03 26.38
N HIS A 454 6.92 8.99 27.69
CA HIS A 454 7.96 9.77 28.38
C HIS A 454 7.87 11.31 28.41
N GLY A 455 7.23 11.83 29.47
CA GLY A 455 7.64 13.09 30.10
C GLY A 455 8.53 12.77 31.30
N GLY A 456 9.83 13.11 31.20
CA GLY A 456 10.86 12.75 32.16
C GLY A 456 10.69 13.41 33.53
N HIS A 457 10.73 12.59 34.57
CA HIS A 457 11.23 13.01 35.87
C HIS A 457 12.76 12.90 35.81
N GLY A 458 13.46 14.03 35.97
CA GLY A 458 14.89 14.03 36.23
C GLY A 458 15.15 13.34 37.57
N GLU A 459 15.81 12.20 37.52
CA GLU A 459 16.49 11.63 38.68
C GLU A 459 17.68 12.55 39.00
N HIS A 460 17.61 13.22 40.14
CA HIS A 460 18.78 13.80 40.78
C HIS A 460 19.64 12.64 41.28
N GLU A 461 20.78 12.41 40.64
CA GLU A 461 21.89 11.64 41.22
C GLU A 461 22.43 12.45 42.41
N GLU A 462 22.23 11.91 43.61
CA GLU A 462 22.99 12.25 44.81
C GLU A 462 24.42 11.75 44.63
N HIS A 463 25.36 12.70 44.64
CA HIS A 463 26.77 12.43 44.90
C HIS A 463 26.95 12.14 46.39
N ASP A 464 27.45 10.94 46.69
CA ASP A 464 28.38 10.64 47.79
C ASP A 464 29.65 10.02 47.18
#